data_AF-A0A962HQK6-F1
#
_entry.id   AF-A0A962HQK6-F1
#
_cell.length_a   1.000
_cell.length_b   1.000
_cell.length_c   1.000
_cell.angle_alpha   90.00
_cell.angle_beta   90.00
_cell.angle_gamma   90.00
#
_symmetry.space_group_name_H-M   'P 1'
#
loop_
_entity.id
_entity.type
_entity.pdbx_description
1 polymer ?
#
loop_
_entity_poly.entity_id
_entity_poly.type
_entity_poly.pdbx_seq_one_letter_code
_entity_poly.pdbx_strand_id
1 'polypeptide(L)'
;MSIQGTRITRRRALGAGAASTALLLGAGSTQAAARRKLDFSDPADLLYAQIKMDGDLADHRQVISLIKGIVYGIFEDGKTLTPMFWAAILSFSRSYKIDATTYKNMSNFVTAYLDLDTQEVLSEWHNPWLARTVPVVNYASTL
;
A
#
# COMPACT_ATOMS: atom_id res chain seq x y z
N MET A 1 5.08 -78.75 -15.07
CA MET A 1 6.23 -78.23 -14.29
C MET A 1 6.09 -76.72 -14.21
N SER A 2 5.89 -76.17 -13.01
CA SER A 2 5.41 -74.80 -12.75
C SER A 2 6.55 -73.78 -12.82
N ILE A 3 6.34 -72.65 -13.54
CA ILE A 3 7.24 -71.50 -13.56
C ILE A 3 6.78 -70.54 -12.45
N GLN A 4 7.52 -70.49 -11.34
CA GLN A 4 7.28 -69.51 -10.28
C GLN A 4 8.01 -68.20 -10.60
N GLY A 5 7.24 -67.11 -10.68
CA GLY A 5 7.75 -65.75 -10.87
C GLY A 5 8.38 -65.20 -9.60
N THR A 6 9.63 -64.72 -9.72
CA THR A 6 10.35 -64.06 -8.63
C THR A 6 9.76 -62.67 -8.36
N ARG A 7 8.98 -62.56 -7.28
CA ARG A 7 8.44 -61.28 -6.78
C ARG A 7 9.57 -60.44 -6.16
N ILE A 8 9.96 -59.35 -6.82
CA ILE A 8 10.81 -58.32 -6.22
C ILE A 8 9.99 -57.59 -5.14
N THR A 9 10.42 -57.72 -3.89
CA THR A 9 9.72 -57.15 -2.73
C THR A 9 10.37 -55.82 -2.33
N ARG A 10 9.53 -54.82 -2.01
CA ARG A 10 9.85 -53.40 -1.74
C ARG A 10 10.91 -53.11 -0.65
N ARG A 11 11.42 -54.13 0.05
CA ARG A 11 12.43 -54.01 1.12
C ARG A 11 13.89 -54.08 0.64
N ARG A 12 14.15 -54.25 -0.67
CA ARG A 12 15.52 -54.18 -1.23
C ARG A 12 15.86 -52.88 -1.97
N ALA A 13 14.96 -51.89 -1.99
CA ALA A 13 15.18 -50.61 -2.67
C ALA A 13 15.82 -49.52 -1.79
N LEU A 14 16.16 -49.81 -0.53
CA LEU A 14 16.67 -48.82 0.45
C LEU A 14 18.13 -49.07 0.88
N GLY A 15 18.92 -49.81 0.09
CA GLY A 15 20.27 -50.23 0.49
C GLY A 15 21.45 -49.75 -0.36
N ALA A 16 21.24 -48.98 -1.43
CA ALA A 16 22.32 -48.61 -2.35
C ALA A 16 22.18 -47.17 -2.89
N GLY A 17 22.19 -46.20 -1.97
CA GLY A 17 22.11 -44.78 -2.32
C GLY A 17 22.71 -43.88 -1.23
N ALA A 18 23.84 -44.28 -0.65
CA ALA A 18 24.58 -43.49 0.34
C ALA A 18 25.88 -42.95 -0.29
N ALA A 19 25.76 -42.04 -1.26
CA ALA A 19 26.85 -41.17 -1.70
C ALA A 19 26.38 -40.19 -2.79
N SER A 20 25.53 -39.20 -2.45
CA SER A 20 25.46 -37.86 -3.11
C SER A 20 24.17 -37.11 -2.76
N THR A 21 24.05 -36.63 -1.52
CA THR A 21 23.09 -35.57 -1.16
C THR A 21 23.75 -34.63 -0.17
N ALA A 22 24.77 -33.90 -0.65
CA ALA A 22 25.35 -32.76 0.06
C ALA A 22 25.32 -31.47 -0.78
N LEU A 23 24.56 -31.44 -1.86
CA LEU A 23 24.37 -30.26 -2.69
C LEU A 23 22.88 -30.07 -2.92
N LEU A 24 22.41 -28.84 -2.73
CA LEU A 24 21.04 -28.34 -2.87
C LEU A 24 20.20 -28.16 -1.58
N LEU A 25 20.84 -28.06 -0.40
CA LEU A 25 20.39 -27.01 0.54
C LEU A 25 20.88 -25.66 0.02
N GLY A 26 20.40 -25.29 -1.17
CA GLY A 26 20.56 -23.97 -1.74
C GLY A 26 19.87 -23.01 -0.80
N ALA A 27 20.70 -22.23 -0.10
CA ALA A 27 20.33 -21.15 0.76
C ALA A 27 19.08 -20.41 0.24
N GLY A 28 17.96 -20.65 0.91
CA GLY A 28 16.94 -19.63 1.06
C GLY A 28 17.52 -18.53 1.93
N SER A 29 18.54 -17.82 1.45
CA SER A 29 18.92 -16.54 2.01
C SER A 29 17.81 -15.58 1.60
N THR A 30 16.75 -15.53 2.40
CA THR A 30 16.08 -14.26 2.62
C THR A 30 17.12 -13.38 3.30
N GLN A 31 18.05 -12.84 2.50
CA GLN A 31 18.90 -11.77 2.96
C GLN A 31 17.92 -10.64 3.24
N ALA A 32 17.51 -10.54 4.50
CA ALA A 32 16.86 -9.37 5.01
C ALA A 32 17.84 -8.24 4.69
N ALA A 33 17.56 -7.51 3.61
CA ALA A 33 18.38 -6.40 3.18
C ALA A 33 18.57 -5.54 4.43
N ALA A 34 19.82 -5.38 4.87
CA ALA A 34 20.12 -4.65 6.08
C ALA A 34 19.40 -3.31 5.98
N ARG A 35 18.49 -3.03 6.92
CA ARG A 35 17.74 -1.78 6.90
C ARG A 35 18.75 -0.64 7.03
N ARG A 36 18.99 0.05 5.93
CA ARG A 36 19.85 1.23 5.88
C ARG A 36 19.23 2.29 6.80
N LYS A 37 20.03 2.88 7.68
CA LYS A 37 19.61 4.04 8.47
C LYS A 37 19.49 5.26 7.55
N LEU A 38 18.39 5.98 7.65
CA LEU A 38 18.16 7.22 6.91
C LEU A 38 18.81 8.40 7.65
N ASP A 39 19.48 9.27 6.90
CA ASP A 39 19.94 10.57 7.35
C ASP A 39 18.99 11.65 6.82
N PHE A 40 18.09 12.16 7.66
CA PHE A 40 17.12 13.17 7.24
C PHE A 40 17.73 14.56 6.98
N SER A 41 19.04 14.75 7.22
CA SER A 41 19.75 15.94 6.76
C SER A 41 20.23 15.84 5.31
N ASP A 42 20.31 14.63 4.74
CA ASP A 42 20.55 14.40 3.31
C ASP A 42 19.23 14.52 2.53
N PRO A 43 19.11 15.46 1.58
CA PRO A 43 17.92 15.62 0.75
C PRO A 43 17.51 14.34 -0.01
N ALA A 44 18.47 13.49 -0.38
CA ALA A 44 18.19 12.24 -1.08
C ALA A 44 17.45 11.23 -0.18
N ASP A 45 17.85 11.16 1.09
CA ASP A 45 17.23 10.32 2.10
C ASP A 45 15.87 10.83 2.53
N LEU A 46 15.73 12.16 2.64
CA LEU A 46 14.45 12.80 2.91
C LEU A 46 13.44 12.51 1.79
N LEU A 47 13.85 12.66 0.53
CA LEU A 47 13.00 12.35 -0.62
C LEU A 47 12.66 10.85 -0.67
N TYR A 48 13.63 9.97 -0.44
CA TYR A 48 13.40 8.53 -0.36
C TYR A 48 12.37 8.18 0.72
N ALA A 49 12.49 8.78 1.91
CA ALA A 49 11.54 8.59 3.01
C ALA A 49 10.13 9.05 2.63
N GLN A 50 10.01 10.25 2.04
CA GLN A 50 8.74 10.81 1.59
C GLN A 50 8.03 9.87 0.60
N ILE A 51 8.76 9.32 -0.37
CA ILE A 51 8.19 8.38 -1.35
C ILE A 51 7.72 7.08 -0.70
N LYS A 52 8.47 6.60 0.30
CA LYS A 52 8.14 5.35 1.01
C LYS A 52 6.98 5.48 2.00
N MET A 53 6.56 6.69 2.37
CA MET A 53 5.36 6.90 3.18
C MET A 53 4.09 6.46 2.45
N ASP A 54 3.95 6.87 1.19
CA ASP A 54 2.72 6.65 0.40
C ASP A 54 2.96 5.76 -0.82
N GLY A 55 4.11 5.07 -0.88
CA GLY A 55 4.54 4.35 -2.07
C GLY A 55 5.49 3.19 -1.82
N ASP A 56 5.57 2.30 -2.81
CA ASP A 56 6.63 1.30 -2.91
C ASP A 56 7.40 1.51 -4.21
N LEU A 57 8.72 1.33 -4.12
CA LEU A 57 9.66 1.41 -5.23
C LEU A 57 9.98 0.03 -5.80
N ALA A 58 9.59 -1.05 -5.10
CA ALA A 58 9.61 -2.38 -5.66
C ALA A 58 8.60 -2.45 -6.80
N ASP A 59 9.06 -2.95 -7.95
CA ASP A 59 8.27 -2.93 -9.17
C ASP A 59 6.91 -3.63 -8.98
N HIS A 60 5.89 -3.06 -9.62
CA HIS A 60 4.49 -3.47 -9.59
C HIS A 60 3.78 -3.48 -8.22
N ARG A 61 4.41 -3.02 -7.14
CA ARG A 61 3.72 -2.93 -5.84
C ARG A 61 2.90 -1.65 -5.74
N GLN A 62 1.62 -1.83 -5.46
CA GLN A 62 0.69 -0.75 -5.19
C GLN A 62 0.54 -0.59 -3.68
N VAL A 63 0.65 0.65 -3.21
CA VAL A 63 0.29 1.03 -1.84
C VAL A 63 -1.13 1.55 -1.87
N ILE A 64 -1.93 1.06 -0.91
CA ILE A 64 -3.31 1.51 -0.70
C ILE A 64 -3.33 2.20 0.66
N SER A 65 -3.80 3.45 0.70
CA SER A 65 -3.90 4.20 1.95
C SER A 65 -5.31 4.77 2.13
N LEU A 66 -5.74 4.84 3.39
CA LEU A 66 -7.00 5.49 3.78
C LEU A 66 -6.66 6.64 4.73
N ILE A 67 -7.07 7.84 4.34
CA ILE A 67 -7.00 9.04 5.19
C ILE A 67 -8.43 9.38 5.57
N LYS A 68 -8.70 9.49 6.87
CA LYS A 68 -9.99 9.94 7.39
C LYS A 68 -9.77 11.10 8.37
N GLY A 69 -10.51 12.18 8.19
CA GLY A 69 -10.41 13.35 9.06
C GLY A 69 -11.63 14.24 8.98
N ILE A 70 -11.75 15.16 9.93
CA ILE A 70 -12.78 16.20 9.91
C ILE A 70 -12.22 17.40 9.15
N VAL A 71 -13.00 17.91 8.21
CA VAL A 71 -12.68 19.17 7.53
C VAL A 71 -13.23 20.31 8.37
N TYR A 72 -12.35 21.24 8.73
CA TYR A 72 -12.69 22.43 9.50
C TYR A 72 -12.74 23.65 8.58
N GLY A 73 -13.78 24.46 8.76
CA GLY A 73 -13.90 25.77 8.15
C GLY A 73 -13.57 26.84 9.19
N ILE A 74 -13.10 27.99 8.72
CA ILE A 74 -13.04 29.20 9.55
C ILE A 74 -14.15 30.11 9.05
N PHE A 75 -15.08 30.42 9.94
CA PHE A 75 -16.23 31.28 9.68
C PHE A 75 -16.10 32.60 10.45
N GLU A 76 -16.93 33.58 10.08
CA GLU A 76 -17.00 34.90 10.74
C GLU A 76 -15.65 35.65 10.70
N ASP A 77 -15.27 36.37 11.75
CA ASP A 77 -14.09 37.24 11.83
C ASP A 77 -12.74 36.49 11.80
N GLY A 78 -12.72 35.24 11.35
CA GLY A 78 -11.52 34.46 11.10
C GLY A 78 -10.97 33.71 12.32
N LYS A 79 -11.69 33.69 13.44
CA LYS A 79 -11.14 33.22 14.73
C LYS A 79 -11.54 31.81 15.14
N THR A 80 -12.66 31.29 14.65
CA THR A 80 -13.21 30.01 15.13
C THR A 80 -13.09 28.92 14.08
N LEU A 81 -12.33 27.88 14.39
CA LEU A 81 -12.33 26.61 13.66
C LEU A 81 -13.63 25.86 13.97
N THR A 82 -14.42 25.60 12.93
CA THR A 82 -15.72 24.94 13.06
C THR A 82 -15.71 23.66 12.22
N PRO A 83 -16.03 22.50 12.79
CA PRO A 83 -16.10 21.25 12.04
C PRO A 83 -17.25 21.30 11.03
N MET A 84 -17.01 20.86 9.80
CA MET A 84 -18.00 20.95 8.72
C MET A 84 -18.56 19.57 8.35
N PHE A 85 -17.68 18.61 8.07
CA PHE A 85 -18.02 17.26 7.63
C PHE A 85 -16.76 16.39 7.72
N TRP A 86 -16.93 15.07 7.60
CA TRP A 86 -15.80 14.16 7.44
C TRP A 86 -15.35 14.08 5.98
N ALA A 87 -14.05 13.91 5.77
CA ALA A 87 -13.49 13.48 4.49
C ALA A 87 -12.85 12.11 4.67
N ALA A 88 -13.16 11.19 3.76
CA ALA A 88 -12.50 9.90 3.62
C ALA A 88 -11.86 9.82 2.23
N ILE A 89 -10.53 9.71 2.19
CA ILE A 89 -9.75 9.66 0.96
C ILE A 89 -9.07 8.30 0.90
N LEU A 90 -9.41 7.52 -0.10
CA LEU A 90 -8.74 6.27 -0.43
C LEU A 90 -7.78 6.53 -1.59
N SER A 91 -6.48 6.27 -1.40
CA SER A 91 -5.48 6.40 -2.46
C SER A 91 -4.89 5.07 -2.89
N PHE A 92 -4.50 4.99 -4.16
CA PHE A 92 -3.84 3.86 -4.80
C PHE A 92 -2.61 4.38 -5.53
N SER A 93 -1.43 4.11 -4.97
CA SER A 93 -0.19 4.75 -5.39
C SER A 93 0.85 3.72 -5.83
N ARG A 94 1.55 4.02 -6.92
CA ARG A 94 2.72 3.28 -7.42
C ARG A 94 3.86 4.27 -7.64
N SER A 95 5.05 3.94 -7.15
CA SER A 95 6.22 4.80 -7.31
C SER A 95 7.29 4.08 -8.12
N TYR A 96 7.86 4.79 -9.09
CA TYR A 96 8.90 4.29 -9.97
C TYR A 96 10.13 5.15 -9.79
N LYS A 97 11.29 4.53 -9.54
CA LYS A 97 12.56 5.23 -9.62
C LYS A 97 12.96 5.34 -11.09
N ILE A 98 13.17 6.56 -11.57
CA ILE A 98 13.57 6.83 -12.97
C ILE A 98 15.09 6.89 -13.07
N ASP A 99 15.73 7.63 -12.15
CA ASP A 99 17.18 7.73 -12.04
C ASP A 99 17.59 7.93 -10.55
N ALA A 100 18.83 8.33 -10.28
CA ALA A 100 19.35 8.51 -8.93
C ALA A 100 18.52 9.49 -8.08
N THR A 101 17.97 10.53 -8.70
CA THR A 101 17.31 11.67 -8.05
C THR A 101 15.85 11.86 -8.47
N THR A 102 15.43 11.20 -9.55
CA THR A 102 14.10 11.37 -10.14
C THR A 102 13.21 10.17 -9.86
N TYR A 103 11.99 10.45 -9.43
CA TYR A 103 10.95 9.45 -9.18
C TYR A 103 9.65 9.88 -9.87
N LYS A 104 8.91 8.90 -10.37
CA LYS A 104 7.56 9.08 -10.89
C LYS A 104 6.58 8.44 -9.91
N ASN A 105 5.65 9.23 -9.38
CA ASN A 105 4.54 8.71 -8.60
C ASN A 105 3.27 8.74 -9.48
N MET A 106 2.56 7.62 -9.53
CA MET A 106 1.25 7.53 -10.15
C MET A 106 0.25 7.18 -9.05
N SER A 107 -0.70 8.08 -8.83
CA SER A 107 -1.70 7.93 -7.78
C SER A 107 -3.11 8.15 -8.32
N ASN A 108 -4.02 7.27 -7.93
CA ASN A 108 -5.44 7.53 -8.01
C ASN A 108 -5.99 7.76 -6.62
N PHE A 109 -7.01 8.59 -6.49
CA PHE A 109 -7.73 8.79 -5.24
C PHE A 109 -9.23 8.83 -5.46
N VAL A 110 -9.95 8.31 -4.47
CA VAL A 110 -11.40 8.41 -4.32
C VAL A 110 -11.67 9.14 -3.02
N THR A 111 -12.43 10.22 -3.08
CA THR A 111 -12.79 11.04 -1.94
C THR A 111 -14.30 11.01 -1.75
N ALA A 112 -14.73 10.64 -0.55
CA ALA A 112 -16.10 10.77 -0.09
C ALA A 112 -16.16 11.81 1.04
N TYR A 113 -17.17 12.67 0.99
CA TYR A 113 -17.51 13.58 2.08
C TYR A 113 -18.71 13.01 2.83
N LEU A 114 -18.63 12.99 4.16
CA LEU A 114 -19.63 12.37 5.01
C LEU A 114 -20.20 13.37 6.01
N ASP A 115 -21.48 13.25 6.28
CA ASP A 115 -22.17 14.06 7.28
C ASP A 115 -21.47 13.95 8.64
N LEU A 116 -21.41 15.07 9.36
CA LEU A 116 -20.60 15.16 10.58
C LEU A 116 -21.13 14.24 11.70
N ASP A 117 -22.45 14.13 11.81
CA ASP A 117 -23.14 13.39 12.87
C ASP A 117 -23.40 11.94 12.47
N THR A 118 -23.94 11.72 11.26
CA THR A 118 -24.39 10.40 10.79
C THR A 118 -23.32 9.61 10.04
N GLN A 119 -22.28 10.27 9.52
CA GLN A 119 -21.26 9.69 8.64
C GLN A 119 -21.81 9.05 7.35
N GLU A 120 -23.03 9.40 6.96
CA GLU A 120 -23.58 9.06 5.65
C GLU A 120 -22.95 9.93 4.56
N VAL A 121 -22.85 9.41 3.33
CA VAL A 121 -22.26 10.15 2.21
C VAL A 121 -23.13 11.37 1.88
N LEU A 122 -22.51 12.55 1.85
CA LEU A 122 -23.18 13.80 1.52
C LEU A 122 -23.43 13.89 0.01
N SER A 123 -24.70 14.09 -0.36
CA SER A 123 -25.12 14.54 -1.70
C SER A 123 -25.21 16.07 -1.79
N GLU A 124 -25.46 16.71 -0.65
CA GLU A 124 -25.62 18.15 -0.50
C GLU A 124 -25.17 18.57 0.90
N TRP A 125 -24.71 19.81 1.04
CA TRP A 125 -24.32 20.39 2.32
C TRP A 125 -24.95 21.78 2.48
N HIS A 126 -25.04 22.29 3.71
CA HIS A 126 -25.31 23.72 3.94
C HIS A 126 -24.00 24.53 3.95
N ASN A 127 -23.83 25.45 2.99
CA ASN A 127 -22.62 26.27 2.89
C ASN A 127 -22.80 27.55 3.71
N PRO A 128 -22.10 27.69 4.84
CA PRO A 128 -22.28 28.86 5.72
C PRO A 128 -21.72 30.15 5.12
N TRP A 129 -20.75 30.09 4.18
CA TRP A 129 -20.27 31.29 3.48
C TRP A 129 -21.26 31.83 2.45
N LEU A 130 -22.08 30.94 1.86
CA LEU A 130 -23.10 31.31 0.88
C LEU A 130 -24.51 31.36 1.48
N ALA A 131 -24.65 31.01 2.77
CA ALA A 131 -25.91 30.83 3.48
C ALA A 131 -26.95 30.00 2.69
N ARG A 132 -26.51 28.97 1.97
CA ARG A 132 -27.40 28.11 1.15
C ARG A 132 -26.89 26.68 1.02
N THR A 133 -27.82 25.77 0.73
CA THR A 133 -27.49 24.38 0.41
C THR A 133 -26.86 24.29 -0.98
N VAL A 134 -25.79 23.51 -1.11
CA VAL A 134 -25.07 23.28 -2.37
C VAL A 134 -24.87 21.77 -2.58
N PRO A 135 -24.86 21.32 -3.85
CA PRO A 135 -24.53 19.92 -4.15
C PRO A 135 -23.07 19.62 -3.79
N VAL A 136 -22.83 18.43 -3.28
CA VAL A 136 -21.49 17.91 -2.98
C VAL A 136 -21.07 16.97 -4.09
N VAL A 137 -19.86 17.18 -4.61
CA VAL A 137 -19.28 16.29 -5.61
C VAL A 137 -18.26 15.38 -4.92
N ASN A 138 -18.62 14.11 -4.78
CA ASN A 138 -17.65 13.07 -4.45
C ASN A 138 -16.74 12.86 -5.66
N TYR A 139 -15.44 12.80 -5.41
CA TYR A 139 -14.44 12.88 -6.47
C TYR A 139 -13.73 11.53 -6.62
N ALA A 140 -13.51 11.11 -7.86
CA ALA A 140 -12.61 10.03 -8.19
C ALA A 140 -11.68 10.50 -9.31
N SER A 141 -10.37 10.39 -9.12
CA SER A 141 -9.42 10.64 -10.19
C SER A 141 -9.40 9.42 -11.13
N THR A 142 -9.50 9.67 -12.43
CA THR A 142 -9.20 8.68 -13.46
C THR A 142 -7.92 9.11 -14.19
N LEU A 143 -6.94 8.21 -14.28
CA LEU A 143 -5.72 8.36 -15.09
C LEU A 143 -6.01 8.22 -16.60
#